data_AF-A0A959C8A8-F1
#
_entry.id   AF-A0A959C8A8-F1
#
_cell.length_a   1.000
_cell.length_b   1.000
_cell.length_c   1.000
_cell.angle_alpha   90.00
_cell.angle_beta   90.00
_cell.angle_gamma   90.00
#
_symmetry.space_group_name_H-M   'P 1'
#
loop_
_entity.id
_entity.type
_entity.pdbx_description
1 polymer ?
#
loop_
_entity_poly.entity_id
_entity_poly.type
_entity_poly.pdbx_seq_one_letter_code
_entity_poly.pdbx_strand_id
1 'polypeptide(L)'
;MFERSRTVQADSLRLHPAEGLVYCRGEVFTGTSVTYYGNGHLASQIDFFNGKKHGFYRKWYEDGQISFESHYMAGRQDGMTCSWWRNGNKRSASTYRQGVPHGQQMQWYKSGAKFKIIHLADGREEGLQQAWRENGKLYNNYEARNGRTFGLKRANLCYALEDESIQIED
;
A
#
# COMPACT_ATOMS: atom_id res chain seq x y z
N MET A 1 -22.92 -26.57 3.49
CA MET A 1 -23.89 -25.47 3.64
C MET A 1 -23.09 -24.19 3.49
N PHE A 2 -23.18 -23.51 2.34
CA PHE A 2 -22.42 -22.28 2.12
C PHE A 2 -23.13 -21.16 2.91
N GLU A 3 -22.53 -20.77 4.03
CA GLU A 3 -22.97 -19.61 4.81
C GLU A 3 -22.95 -18.39 3.90
N ARG A 4 -24.11 -17.76 3.70
CA ARG A 4 -24.17 -16.47 3.00
C ARG A 4 -23.34 -15.49 3.81
N SER A 5 -22.27 -14.97 3.23
CA SER A 5 -21.38 -14.00 3.89
C SER A 5 -22.21 -12.83 4.43
N ARG A 6 -22.22 -12.65 5.75
CA ARG A 6 -22.96 -11.59 6.44
C ARG A 6 -22.30 -10.24 6.19
N THR A 7 -22.99 -9.31 5.55
CA THR A 7 -22.53 -7.92 5.40
C THR A 7 -23.14 -7.02 6.48
N VAL A 8 -22.34 -6.20 7.16
CA VAL A 8 -22.78 -5.25 8.20
C VAL A 8 -22.10 -3.88 8.05
N GLN A 9 -22.73 -2.84 8.58
CA GLN A 9 -22.10 -1.53 8.72
C GLN A 9 -20.94 -1.60 9.73
N ALA A 10 -19.85 -0.88 9.49
CA ALA A 10 -18.69 -0.87 10.37
C ALA A 10 -19.01 -0.38 11.79
N ASP A 11 -19.99 0.51 11.94
CA ASP A 11 -20.48 1.02 13.23
C ASP A 11 -21.19 -0.04 14.09
N SER A 12 -21.53 -1.19 13.51
CA SER A 12 -22.16 -2.32 14.18
C SER A 12 -21.11 -3.30 14.75
N LEU A 13 -19.82 -3.03 14.50
CA LEU A 13 -18.70 -3.84 14.94
C LEU A 13 -17.99 -3.21 16.13
N ARG A 14 -17.48 -4.03 17.02
CA ARG A 14 -16.67 -3.61 18.18
C ARG A 14 -15.37 -4.40 18.20
N LEU A 15 -14.24 -3.70 18.22
CA LEU A 15 -12.94 -4.32 18.48
C LEU A 15 -12.80 -4.51 19.99
N HIS A 16 -12.48 -5.73 20.42
CA HIS A 16 -12.10 -6.04 21.80
C HIS A 16 -10.56 -6.07 21.87
N PRO A 17 -9.89 -5.01 22.36
CA PRO A 17 -8.45 -4.87 22.22
C PRO A 17 -7.65 -5.94 22.94
N ALA A 18 -8.17 -6.47 24.06
CA ALA A 18 -7.52 -7.54 24.82
C ALA A 18 -7.39 -8.84 24.00
N GLU A 19 -8.35 -9.10 23.11
CA GLU A 19 -8.37 -10.31 22.27
C GLU A 19 -7.87 -10.03 20.84
N GLY A 20 -7.86 -8.76 20.43
CA GLY A 20 -7.58 -8.36 19.05
C GLY A 20 -8.65 -8.87 18.06
N LEU A 21 -9.86 -9.15 18.56
CA LEU A 21 -10.96 -9.71 17.79
C LEU A 21 -12.09 -8.69 17.64
N VAL A 22 -12.74 -8.73 16.48
CA VAL A 22 -13.93 -7.95 16.17
C VAL A 22 -15.18 -8.77 16.43
N TYR A 23 -16.15 -8.15 17.10
CA TYR A 23 -17.44 -8.72 17.45
C TYR A 23 -18.59 -7.97 16.80
N CYS A 24 -19.69 -8.67 16.51
CA CYS A 24 -20.97 -8.10 16.13
C CYS A 24 -22.06 -8.68 17.04
N ARG A 25 -22.77 -7.83 17.78
CA ARG A 25 -23.83 -8.25 18.72
C ARG A 25 -23.38 -9.31 19.74
N GLY A 26 -22.14 -9.19 20.23
CA GLY A 26 -21.58 -10.08 21.25
C GLY A 26 -20.94 -11.37 20.72
N GLU A 27 -20.98 -11.62 19.40
CA GLU A 27 -20.36 -12.80 18.78
C GLU A 27 -19.13 -12.42 17.95
N VAL A 28 -18.12 -13.29 17.91
CA VAL A 28 -16.93 -13.13 17.06
C VAL A 28 -17.36 -13.03 15.61
N PHE A 29 -16.94 -11.97 14.92
CA PHE A 29 -17.47 -11.63 13.61
C PHE A 29 -16.76 -12.37 12.47
N THR A 30 -17.54 -13.04 11.63
CA THR A 30 -17.14 -13.53 10.30
C THR A 30 -18.10 -12.94 9.27
N GLY A 31 -17.56 -12.30 8.24
CA GLY A 31 -18.33 -11.61 7.22
C GLY A 31 -17.67 -10.33 6.72
N THR A 32 -18.43 -9.50 6.02
CA THR A 32 -17.95 -8.29 5.39
C THR A 32 -18.46 -7.05 6.13
N SER A 33 -17.56 -6.11 6.41
CA SER A 33 -17.89 -4.81 6.96
C SER A 33 -17.83 -3.75 5.88
N VAL A 34 -18.82 -2.85 5.84
CA VAL A 34 -18.90 -1.75 4.87
C VAL A 34 -19.08 -0.40 5.54
N THR A 35 -18.66 0.65 4.86
CA THR A 35 -19.00 2.05 5.16
C THR A 35 -19.40 2.76 3.89
N TYR A 36 -20.25 3.78 3.99
CA TYR A 36 -20.73 4.56 2.85
C TYR A 36 -20.38 6.04 3.02
N TYR A 37 -20.24 6.73 1.90
CA TYR A 37 -20.21 8.18 1.84
C TYR A 37 -21.62 8.75 2.07
N GLY A 38 -21.71 10.06 2.33
CA GLY A 38 -23.01 10.74 2.51
C GLY A 38 -23.92 10.68 1.28
N ASN A 39 -23.33 10.48 0.09
CA ASN A 39 -24.07 10.26 -1.16
C ASN A 39 -24.55 8.81 -1.37
N GLY A 40 -24.29 7.91 -0.41
CA GLY A 40 -24.67 6.50 -0.49
C GLY A 40 -23.72 5.61 -1.29
N HIS A 41 -22.64 6.14 -1.88
CA HIS A 41 -21.63 5.31 -2.54
C HIS A 41 -20.76 4.59 -1.51
N LEU A 42 -20.30 3.39 -1.86
CA LEU A 42 -19.44 2.58 -1.00
C LEU A 42 -18.11 3.31 -0.75
N ALA A 43 -17.75 3.53 0.51
CA ALA A 43 -16.53 4.22 0.90
C ALA A 43 -15.41 3.23 1.27
N SER A 44 -15.75 2.16 1.99
CA SER A 44 -14.80 1.10 2.31
C SER A 44 -15.49 -0.23 2.57
N GLN A 45 -14.74 -1.31 2.37
CA GLN A 45 -15.18 -2.68 2.56
C GLN A 45 -14.01 -3.50 3.09
N ILE A 46 -14.23 -4.26 4.15
CA ILE A 46 -13.23 -5.19 4.67
C ILE A 46 -13.85 -6.50 5.10
N ASP A 47 -13.19 -7.60 4.74
CA ASP A 47 -13.60 -8.94 5.10
C ASP A 47 -12.96 -9.39 6.43
N PHE A 48 -13.72 -10.12 7.23
CA PHE A 48 -13.32 -10.69 8.51
C PHE A 48 -13.61 -12.20 8.54
N PHE A 49 -12.71 -12.93 9.18
CA PHE A 49 -12.87 -14.34 9.51
C PHE A 49 -12.40 -14.57 10.94
N ASN A 50 -13.29 -15.14 11.78
CA ASN A 50 -13.06 -15.36 13.21
C ASN A 50 -12.53 -14.11 13.93
N GLY A 51 -13.20 -12.97 13.70
CA GLY A 51 -12.91 -11.69 14.34
C GLY A 51 -11.65 -10.98 13.82
N LYS A 52 -10.91 -11.58 12.88
CA LYS A 52 -9.69 -11.00 12.32
C LYS A 52 -9.89 -10.62 10.87
N LYS A 53 -9.25 -9.52 10.43
CA LYS A 53 -9.25 -9.13 9.02
C LYS A 53 -8.73 -10.28 8.16
N HIS A 54 -9.45 -10.65 7.12
CA HIS A 54 -9.13 -11.79 6.27
C HIS A 54 -9.75 -11.60 4.90
N GLY A 55 -8.96 -11.64 3.83
CA GLY A 55 -9.40 -11.33 2.47
C GLY A 55 -9.09 -9.89 2.10
N PHE A 56 -9.96 -9.26 1.32
CA PHE A 56 -9.69 -7.93 0.78
C PHE A 56 -10.14 -6.81 1.72
N TYR A 57 -9.30 -5.78 1.79
CA TYR A 57 -9.66 -4.47 2.27
C TYR A 57 -9.61 -3.48 1.12
N ARG A 58 -10.74 -2.87 0.79
CA ARG A 58 -10.88 -1.90 -0.29
C ARG A 58 -11.41 -0.58 0.21
N LYS A 59 -10.96 0.50 -0.42
CA LYS A 59 -11.54 1.82 -0.32
C LYS A 59 -11.81 2.36 -1.72
N TRP A 60 -12.82 3.18 -1.82
CA TRP A 60 -13.17 3.87 -3.05
C TRP A 60 -13.05 5.37 -2.84
N TYR A 61 -13.11 6.13 -3.94
CA TYR A 61 -13.43 7.54 -3.96
C TYR A 61 -14.94 7.71 -4.04
N GLU A 62 -15.44 8.92 -3.77
CA GLU A 62 -16.88 9.23 -3.85
C GLU A 62 -17.49 9.01 -5.24
N ASP A 63 -16.68 8.94 -6.30
CA ASP A 63 -17.13 8.64 -7.67
C ASP A 63 -17.16 7.13 -7.97
N GLY A 64 -16.86 6.27 -6.98
CA GLY A 64 -16.85 4.82 -7.12
C GLY A 64 -15.55 4.24 -7.67
N GLN A 65 -14.52 5.05 -7.97
CA GLN A 65 -13.20 4.51 -8.36
C GLN A 65 -12.46 3.96 -7.15
N ILE A 66 -11.72 2.85 -7.28
CA ILE A 66 -10.91 2.30 -6.19
C ILE A 66 -9.78 3.28 -5.84
N SER A 67 -9.66 3.62 -4.56
CA SER A 67 -8.58 4.48 -4.02
C SER A 67 -7.48 3.67 -3.33
N PHE A 68 -7.83 2.48 -2.80
CA PHE A 68 -6.91 1.61 -2.08
C PHE A 68 -7.41 0.16 -2.08
N GLU A 69 -6.49 -0.78 -2.17
CA GLU A 69 -6.74 -2.22 -2.02
C GLU A 69 -5.57 -2.87 -1.28
N SER A 70 -5.87 -3.76 -0.35
CA SER A 70 -4.88 -4.57 0.37
C SER A 70 -5.47 -5.94 0.65
N HIS A 71 -4.64 -6.96 0.69
CA HIS A 71 -5.02 -8.29 1.16
C HIS A 71 -4.56 -8.52 2.60
N TYR A 72 -5.40 -9.21 3.38
CA TYR A 72 -5.14 -9.57 4.78
C TYR A 72 -5.31 -11.07 4.99
N MET A 73 -4.46 -11.64 5.83
CA MET A 73 -4.56 -13.02 6.29
C MET A 73 -4.41 -13.04 7.81
N ALA A 74 -5.42 -13.59 8.50
CA ALA A 74 -5.44 -13.74 9.95
C ALA A 74 -5.07 -12.45 10.73
N GLY A 75 -5.57 -11.30 10.26
CA GLY A 75 -5.38 -9.99 10.89
C GLY A 75 -4.15 -9.21 10.41
N ARG A 76 -3.28 -9.82 9.59
CA ARG A 76 -2.04 -9.19 9.09
C ARG A 76 -2.12 -8.94 7.59
N GLN A 77 -1.50 -7.87 7.09
CA GLN A 77 -1.38 -7.67 5.64
C GLN A 77 -0.51 -8.78 5.04
N ASP A 78 -1.00 -9.42 3.99
CA ASP A 78 -0.28 -10.51 3.33
C ASP A 78 -0.59 -10.48 1.84
N GLY A 79 0.43 -10.21 1.02
CA GLY A 79 0.30 -9.98 -0.41
C GLY A 79 0.39 -8.50 -0.81
N MET A 80 -0.17 -8.18 -1.96
CA MET A 80 -0.08 -6.86 -2.59
C MET A 80 -1.01 -5.85 -1.92
N THR A 81 -0.53 -4.62 -1.81
CA THR A 81 -1.25 -3.42 -1.39
C THR A 81 -1.02 -2.34 -2.42
N CYS A 82 -2.10 -1.81 -2.99
CA CYS A 82 -2.08 -0.76 -3.99
C CYS A 82 -2.91 0.44 -3.54
N SER A 83 -2.49 1.63 -3.93
CA SER A 83 -3.32 2.83 -3.85
C SER A 83 -3.26 3.60 -5.16
N TRP A 84 -4.30 4.37 -5.44
CA TRP A 84 -4.45 5.10 -6.70
C TRP A 84 -4.81 6.55 -6.41
N TRP A 85 -4.35 7.45 -7.27
CA TRP A 85 -4.81 8.83 -7.34
C TRP A 85 -6.21 8.88 -7.97
N ARG A 86 -6.96 9.96 -7.74
CA ARG A 86 -8.32 10.12 -8.30
C ARG A 86 -8.36 10.16 -9.84
N ASN A 87 -7.23 10.40 -10.51
CA ASN A 87 -7.11 10.30 -11.96
C ASN A 87 -6.85 8.87 -12.47
N GLY A 88 -6.92 7.87 -11.60
CA GLY A 88 -6.71 6.45 -11.93
C GLY A 88 -5.25 6.01 -11.96
N ASN A 89 -4.28 6.93 -11.93
CA ASN A 89 -2.87 6.57 -11.85
C ASN A 89 -2.55 5.89 -10.53
N LYS A 90 -1.67 4.87 -10.55
CA LYS A 90 -1.14 4.28 -9.31
C LYS A 90 -0.44 5.36 -8.49
N ARG A 91 -0.66 5.33 -7.18
CA ARG A 91 0.02 6.16 -6.19
C ARG A 91 1.08 5.37 -5.45
N SER A 92 0.77 4.12 -5.08
CA SER A 92 1.71 3.20 -4.47
C SER A 92 1.39 1.74 -4.79
N ALA A 93 2.42 0.90 -4.78
CA ALA A 93 2.30 -0.55 -4.88
C ALA A 93 3.35 -1.17 -3.96
N SER A 94 2.91 -2.07 -3.10
CA SER A 94 3.70 -2.58 -1.98
C SER A 94 3.34 -4.02 -1.69
N THR A 95 4.32 -4.85 -1.36
CA THR A 95 4.09 -6.24 -0.96
C THR A 95 4.41 -6.43 0.52
N TYR A 96 3.57 -7.20 1.20
CA TYR A 96 3.73 -7.56 2.61
C TYR A 96 3.72 -9.08 2.75
N ARG A 97 4.45 -9.60 3.74
CA ARG A 97 4.38 -10.99 4.18
C ARG A 97 4.16 -11.00 5.69
N GLN A 98 3.02 -11.55 6.13
CA GLN A 98 2.65 -11.58 7.54
C GLN A 98 2.78 -10.22 8.27
N GLY A 99 2.38 -9.14 7.61
CA GLY A 99 2.42 -7.77 8.13
C GLY A 99 3.77 -7.07 7.99
N VAL A 100 4.80 -7.75 7.48
CA VAL A 100 6.14 -7.19 7.27
C VAL A 100 6.30 -6.77 5.81
N PRO A 101 6.66 -5.51 5.52
CA PRO A 101 7.01 -5.08 4.17
C PRO A 101 8.10 -5.96 3.56
N HIS A 102 7.89 -6.43 2.33
CA HIS A 102 8.81 -7.34 1.65
C HIS A 102 8.82 -7.10 0.14
N GLY A 103 9.97 -7.29 -0.49
CA GLY A 103 10.16 -7.07 -1.92
C GLY A 103 10.11 -5.60 -2.33
N GLN A 104 9.84 -5.37 -3.61
CA GLN A 104 9.84 -4.04 -4.20
C GLN A 104 8.59 -3.23 -3.82
N GLN A 105 8.81 -2.03 -3.30
CA GLN A 105 7.81 -1.02 -3.01
C GLN A 105 7.98 0.12 -4.02
N MET A 106 6.88 0.58 -4.61
CA MET A 106 6.88 1.62 -5.61
C MET A 106 5.93 2.75 -5.24
N GLN A 107 6.31 3.98 -5.58
CA GLN A 107 5.47 5.16 -5.47
C GLN A 107 5.58 6.00 -6.74
N TRP A 108 4.50 6.68 -7.09
CA TRP A 108 4.40 7.53 -8.28
C TRP A 108 3.76 8.87 -7.95
N TYR A 109 4.16 9.88 -8.70
CA TYR A 109 3.51 11.19 -8.73
C TYR A 109 2.10 11.08 -9.32
N LYS A 110 1.28 12.12 -9.13
CA LYS A 110 -0.07 12.18 -9.70
C LYS A 110 -0.05 12.14 -11.23
N SER A 111 0.99 12.69 -11.86
CA SER A 111 1.26 12.59 -13.30
C SER A 111 1.45 11.16 -13.80
N GLY A 112 1.75 10.22 -12.92
CA GLY A 112 2.16 8.85 -13.27
C GLY A 112 3.67 8.67 -13.37
N ALA A 113 4.46 9.74 -13.26
CA ALA A 113 5.92 9.66 -13.19
C ALA A 113 6.38 8.86 -11.96
N LYS A 114 7.44 8.07 -12.09
CA LYS A 114 8.02 7.32 -10.98
C LYS A 114 8.56 8.29 -9.92
N PHE A 115 8.21 8.07 -8.67
CA PHE A 115 8.74 8.85 -7.55
C PHE A 115 9.81 8.06 -6.80
N LYS A 116 9.53 6.81 -6.43
CA LYS A 116 10.40 6.04 -5.55
C LYS A 116 10.27 4.54 -5.80
N ILE A 117 11.40 3.84 -5.74
CA ILE A 117 11.49 2.38 -5.63
C ILE A 117 12.31 2.05 -4.38
N ILE A 118 11.77 1.18 -3.54
CA ILE A 118 12.44 0.65 -2.35
C ILE A 118 12.45 -0.88 -2.43
N HIS A 119 13.60 -1.52 -2.26
CA HIS A 119 13.69 -2.97 -2.11
C HIS A 119 13.85 -3.33 -0.64
N LEU A 120 12.98 -4.21 -0.14
CA LEU A 120 12.92 -4.61 1.26
C LEU A 120 13.08 -6.13 1.42
N ALA A 121 13.86 -6.54 2.42
CA ALA A 121 13.91 -7.90 2.94
C ALA A 121 13.61 -7.85 4.45
N ASP A 122 12.59 -8.59 4.89
CA ASP A 122 12.12 -8.65 6.27
C ASP A 122 11.97 -7.27 6.95
N GLY A 123 11.37 -6.33 6.20
CA GLY A 123 11.11 -4.96 6.66
C GLY A 123 12.32 -4.02 6.64
N ARG A 124 13.48 -4.46 6.16
CA ARG A 124 14.71 -3.66 6.07
C ARG A 124 15.09 -3.43 4.62
N GLU A 125 15.70 -2.28 4.32
CA GLU A 125 16.23 -2.00 2.98
C GLU A 125 17.34 -2.99 2.63
N GLU A 126 17.18 -3.66 1.48
CA GLU A 126 18.13 -4.60 0.91
C GLU A 126 18.06 -4.48 -0.62
N GLY A 127 19.20 -4.29 -1.29
CA GLY A 127 19.30 -4.00 -2.72
C GLY A 127 19.20 -2.50 -3.06
N LEU A 128 18.94 -2.20 -4.33
CA LEU A 128 19.02 -0.86 -4.90
C LEU A 128 17.80 0.01 -4.55
N GLN A 129 18.02 1.17 -3.96
CA GLN A 129 16.99 2.15 -3.60
C GLN A 129 17.11 3.35 -4.52
N GLN A 130 15.99 3.74 -5.14
CA GLN A 130 15.97 4.84 -6.09
C GLN A 130 14.83 5.80 -5.82
N ALA A 131 15.07 7.09 -6.05
CA ALA A 131 14.02 8.10 -6.07
C ALA A 131 14.31 9.11 -7.16
N TRP A 132 13.27 9.62 -7.79
CA TRP A 132 13.34 10.61 -8.86
C TRP A 132 12.49 11.81 -8.48
N ARG A 133 12.88 12.97 -9.02
CA ARG A 133 12.01 14.13 -9.12
C ARG A 133 10.96 13.89 -10.21
N GLU A 134 9.89 14.67 -10.22
CA GLU A 134 8.80 14.48 -11.19
C GLU A 134 9.25 14.66 -12.65
N ASN A 135 10.27 15.49 -12.89
CA ASN A 135 10.90 15.64 -14.21
C ASN A 135 11.81 14.46 -14.62
N GLY A 136 11.82 13.37 -13.86
CA GLY A 136 12.64 12.19 -14.14
C GLY A 136 14.08 12.27 -13.65
N LYS A 137 14.53 13.40 -13.08
CA LYS A 137 15.90 13.51 -12.55
C LYS A 137 16.07 12.66 -11.30
N LEU A 138 17.09 11.80 -11.29
CA LEU A 138 17.45 10.96 -10.16
C LEU A 138 17.83 11.82 -8.93
N TYR A 139 17.25 11.49 -7.78
CA TYR A 139 17.42 12.18 -6.50
C TYR A 139 18.08 11.30 -5.44
N ASN A 140 17.76 10.00 -5.42
CA ASN A 140 18.44 9.00 -4.62
C ASN A 140 18.84 7.83 -5.51
N ASN A 141 20.04 7.30 -5.30
CA ASN A 141 20.52 6.09 -5.93
C ASN A 141 21.57 5.45 -5.03
N TYR A 142 21.13 4.54 -4.17
CA TYR A 142 22.03 3.85 -3.24
C TYR A 142 21.62 2.41 -3.07
N GLU A 143 22.58 1.53 -2.85
CA GLU A 143 22.34 0.13 -2.51
C GLU A 143 22.42 -0.02 -0.99
N ALA A 144 21.42 -0.69 -0.40
CA ALA A 144 21.47 -1.16 0.97
C ALA A 144 21.91 -2.63 0.95
N ARG A 145 22.99 -2.98 1.67
CA ARG A 145 23.47 -4.35 1.74
C ARG A 145 24.16 -4.57 3.08
N ASN A 146 23.76 -5.64 3.79
CA ASN A 146 24.32 -5.99 5.10
C ASN A 146 24.24 -4.83 6.12
N GLY A 147 23.13 -4.08 6.13
CA GLY A 147 22.90 -2.95 7.03
C GLY A 147 23.73 -1.70 6.73
N ARG A 148 24.50 -1.68 5.63
CA ARG A 148 25.25 -0.52 5.14
C ARG A 148 24.62 0.02 3.88
N THR A 149 24.88 1.30 3.60
CA THR A 149 24.40 1.94 2.37
C THR A 149 25.54 2.48 1.53
N PHE A 150 25.51 2.19 0.24
CA PHE A 150 26.54 2.54 -0.74
C PHE A 150 25.91 3.38 -1.85
N GLY A 151 26.49 4.53 -2.17
CA GLY A 151 25.99 5.42 -3.23
C GLY A 151 25.38 6.71 -2.72
N LEU A 152 24.61 7.36 -3.59
CA LEU A 152 24.20 8.75 -3.45
C LEU A 152 22.84 8.86 -2.77
N LYS A 153 22.82 9.53 -1.62
CA LYS A 153 21.60 9.96 -0.93
C LYS A 153 21.44 11.46 -1.07
N ARG A 154 20.23 11.89 -1.44
CA ARG A 154 19.79 13.29 -1.52
C ARG A 154 20.72 14.11 -2.42
N ALA A 155 20.86 13.69 -3.66
CA ALA A 155 21.62 14.45 -4.65
C ALA A 155 20.97 15.84 -4.84
N ASN A 156 21.58 16.85 -4.24
CA ASN A 156 21.30 18.26 -4.53
C ASN A 156 22.13 18.65 -5.75
N LEU A 157 21.51 19.35 -6.69
CA LEU A 157 22.21 19.97 -7.82
C LEU A 157 23.28 20.91 -7.25
N CYS A 158 24.56 20.69 -7.56
CA CYS A 158 25.56 21.74 -7.38
C CYS A 158 25.53 22.74 -8.55
N TYR A 159 25.07 22.35 -9.75
CA TYR A 159 24.71 23.26 -10.86
C TYR A 159 23.68 22.58 -11.76
N ALA A 160 22.83 23.36 -12.44
CA ALA A 160 22.05 22.86 -13.58
C ALA A 160 23.03 22.63 -14.73
N LEU A 161 23.34 21.37 -15.03
CA LEU A 161 24.01 21.02 -16.28
C LEU A 161 22.96 21.19 -17.38
N GLU A 162 23.02 22.31 -18.08
CA GLU A 162 22.42 22.44 -19.40
C GLU A 162 23.11 21.42 -20.30
N ASP A 163 22.32 20.50 -20.85
CA ASP A 163 22.68 19.56 -21.92
C ASP A 163 23.85 18.59 -21.66
N GLU A 164 23.62 17.54 -20.86
CA GLU A 164 24.42 16.32 -20.99
C GLU A 164 23.66 15.28 -21.84
N SER A 165 24.18 15.04 -23.05
CA SER A 165 23.86 13.89 -23.88
C SER A 165 24.52 12.64 -23.27
N ILE A 166 23.72 11.80 -22.61
CA ILE A 166 24.21 10.53 -22.07
C ILE A 166 24.37 9.56 -23.23
N GLN A 167 25.61 9.29 -23.62
CA GLN A 167 25.96 8.14 -24.47
C GLN A 167 26.00 6.91 -23.55
N ILE A 168 25.17 5.92 -23.85
CA ILE A 168 25.24 4.60 -23.23
C ILE A 168 26.02 3.72 -24.22
N GLU A 169 27.19 3.24 -23.84
CA GLU A 169 27.91 2.22 -24.62
C GLU A 169 27.25 0.86 -24.40
N ASP A 170 27.09 0.10 -25.50
CA ASP A 170 26.45 -1.23 -25.58
C ASP A 170 27.22 -2.36 -24.86
#